data_AF-A0A183J3X2-F1
#
_entry.id   AF-A0A183J3X2-F1
#
_cell.length_a   1.000
_cell.length_b   1.000
_cell.length_c   1.000
_cell.angle_alpha   90.00
_cell.angle_beta   90.00
_cell.angle_gamma   90.00
#
_symmetry.space_group_name_H-M   'P 1'
#
loop_
_entity.id
_entity.type
_entity.pdbx_description
1 polymer ?
#
loop_
_entity_poly.entity_id
_entity_poly.type
_entity_poly.pdbx_seq_one_letter_code
_entity_poly.pdbx_strand_id
1 'polypeptide(L)'
;MCDASENESITPNSVASVPTDLANSNPPWVYPLARRDETIVDDFHGTKLADPYRWLEDPDSDETKEYVSKLNAVSTPFLQTCPAREKIGEKLTELWNYEKFSNMRKHGSRYFYKYNSGLQNQHVLYMKESLQDDGKVFLDPNTLSDDGTVALTALSFSHDGELLAYGISERGSDWVTVKFMKIPSEEQLPDKLVKLRYTTLSWTIDNKGIFYTMFPEHKSEAVGTSTAKNEFHKLFYHVLGTDQSEDILCFDFPENANYMM
;
A
#
# COMPACT_ATOMS: atom_id res chain seq x y z
N MET A 1 27.46 -70.88 -17.50
CA MET A 1 26.25 -71.73 -17.49
C MET A 1 25.30 -71.17 -16.46
N CYS A 2 24.01 -71.27 -16.75
CA CYS A 2 22.86 -70.66 -16.06
C CYS A 2 22.58 -69.22 -16.47
N ASP A 3 21.34 -68.81 -16.68
CA ASP A 3 20.21 -69.40 -17.41
C ASP A 3 19.31 -68.20 -17.73
N ALA A 4 18.53 -68.27 -18.81
CA ALA A 4 17.68 -67.18 -19.28
C ALA A 4 16.20 -67.48 -18.99
N SER A 5 15.54 -66.62 -18.21
CA SER A 5 14.09 -66.31 -18.16
C SER A 5 13.82 -65.67 -16.78
N GLU A 6 13.13 -64.55 -16.62
CA GLU A 6 11.72 -64.34 -16.93
C GLU A 6 11.42 -62.85 -17.14
N ASN A 7 10.41 -62.62 -17.99
CA ASN A 7 9.91 -61.33 -18.42
C ASN A 7 8.54 -61.13 -17.74
N GLU A 8 8.43 -60.25 -16.75
CA GLU A 8 7.13 -59.85 -16.19
C GLU A 8 6.81 -58.40 -16.56
N SER A 9 5.79 -58.27 -17.39
CA SER A 9 5.14 -57.04 -17.82
C SER A 9 4.40 -56.39 -16.66
N ILE A 10 4.81 -55.18 -16.28
CA ILE A 10 4.07 -54.32 -15.35
C ILE A 10 2.92 -53.67 -16.13
N THR A 11 1.68 -54.02 -15.79
CA THR A 11 0.47 -53.35 -16.29
C THR A 11 0.33 -51.97 -15.63
N PRO A 12 -0.13 -50.92 -16.35
CA PRO A 12 -0.38 -49.63 -15.71
C PRO A 12 -1.66 -49.70 -14.87
N ASN A 13 -1.54 -49.28 -13.62
CA ASN A 13 -2.66 -49.07 -12.71
C ASN A 13 -3.72 -48.14 -13.34
N SER A 14 -4.98 -48.57 -13.23
CA SER A 14 -6.19 -47.83 -13.54
C SER A 14 -6.16 -46.41 -12.95
N VAL A 15 -6.17 -45.40 -13.81
CA VAL A 15 -6.43 -44.00 -13.43
C VAL A 15 -7.91 -43.90 -13.11
N ALA A 16 -8.25 -43.59 -11.86
CA ALA A 16 -9.62 -43.31 -11.45
C ALA A 16 -10.16 -42.12 -12.26
N SER A 17 -11.27 -42.33 -12.95
CA SER A 17 -11.97 -41.31 -13.74
C SER A 17 -12.51 -40.20 -12.83
N VAL A 18 -12.10 -38.96 -13.10
CA VAL A 18 -12.74 -37.77 -12.53
C VAL A 18 -14.19 -37.70 -13.06
N PRO A 19 -15.21 -37.45 -12.22
CA PRO A 19 -16.60 -37.40 -12.67
C PRO A 19 -16.79 -36.29 -13.72
N THR A 20 -17.25 -36.68 -14.89
CA THR A 20 -17.51 -35.85 -16.07
C THR A 20 -18.85 -35.10 -15.96
N ASP A 21 -19.10 -34.41 -14.85
CA ASP A 21 -20.35 -33.63 -14.72
C ASP A 21 -20.13 -32.26 -14.08
N LEU A 22 -19.39 -31.42 -14.80
CA LEU A 22 -19.56 -29.97 -14.82
C LEU A 22 -19.62 -29.56 -16.30
N ALA A 23 -20.64 -30.05 -17.00
CA ALA A 23 -20.93 -29.61 -18.36
C ALA A 23 -21.26 -28.10 -18.33
N ASN A 24 -20.32 -27.32 -18.85
CA ASN A 24 -20.42 -25.95 -19.36
C ASN A 24 -21.83 -25.34 -19.35
N SER A 25 -22.11 -24.51 -18.35
CA SER A 25 -23.20 -23.53 -18.38
C SER A 25 -22.70 -22.08 -18.35
N ASN A 26 -21.39 -21.85 -18.54
CA ASN A 26 -20.87 -20.50 -18.73
C ASN A 26 -20.79 -20.17 -20.23
N PRO A 27 -21.42 -19.07 -20.69
CA PRO A 27 -21.23 -18.61 -22.07
C PRO A 27 -19.73 -18.39 -22.34
N PRO A 28 -19.24 -18.55 -23.59
CA PRO A 28 -17.84 -18.32 -23.90
C PRO A 28 -17.48 -16.89 -23.47
N TRP A 29 -16.52 -16.76 -22.55
CA TRP A 29 -16.08 -15.46 -22.07
C TRP A 29 -15.44 -14.70 -23.23
N VAL A 30 -16.15 -13.70 -23.74
CA VAL A 30 -15.64 -12.81 -24.78
C VAL A 30 -14.77 -11.76 -24.10
N TYR A 31 -13.47 -11.85 -24.32
CA TYR A 31 -12.54 -10.86 -23.80
C TYR A 31 -12.73 -9.52 -24.51
N PRO A 32 -12.66 -8.39 -23.78
CA PRO A 32 -12.64 -7.07 -24.40
C PRO A 32 -11.45 -6.94 -25.33
N LEU A 33 -11.70 -6.58 -26.59
CA LEU A 33 -10.62 -6.30 -27.54
C LEU A 33 -9.93 -5.00 -27.14
N ALA A 34 -8.63 -5.09 -26.87
CA ALA A 34 -7.75 -3.93 -26.77
C ALA A 34 -7.37 -3.46 -28.17
N ARG A 35 -7.46 -2.15 -28.43
CA ARG A 35 -6.87 -1.58 -29.65
C ARG A 35 -5.38 -1.89 -29.64
N ARG A 36 -4.88 -2.35 -30.79
CA ARG A 36 -3.45 -2.53 -31.03
C ARG A 36 -2.95 -1.36 -31.85
N ASP A 37 -1.93 -0.68 -31.36
CA ASP A 37 -1.22 0.37 -32.06
C ASP A 37 0.12 -0.15 -32.59
N GLU A 38 0.08 -0.81 -33.75
CA GLU A 38 1.28 -1.42 -34.35
C GLU A 38 2.33 -0.36 -34.79
N THR A 39 2.03 0.93 -34.65
CA THR A 39 2.95 2.02 -35.02
C THR A 39 4.01 2.29 -33.95
N ILE A 40 3.79 1.84 -32.72
CA ILE A 40 4.73 2.06 -31.60
C ILE A 40 5.79 0.96 -31.59
N VAL A 41 7.01 1.32 -32.00
CA VAL A 41 8.17 0.43 -32.01
C VAL A 41 9.40 1.18 -31.50
N ASP A 42 9.95 0.72 -30.38
CA ASP A 42 11.18 1.24 -29.81
C ASP A 42 12.41 0.54 -30.42
N ASP A 43 13.56 1.20 -30.35
CA ASP A 43 14.87 0.63 -30.72
C ASP A 43 15.78 0.59 -29.50
N PHE A 44 16.07 -0.63 -29.04
CA PHE A 44 17.02 -0.87 -27.96
C PHE A 44 18.30 -1.46 -28.53
N HIS A 45 19.32 -0.61 -28.71
CA HIS A 45 20.65 -1.00 -29.18
C HIS A 45 20.65 -1.78 -30.50
N GLY A 46 19.80 -1.39 -31.45
CA GLY A 46 19.61 -2.02 -32.75
C GLY A 46 18.52 -3.09 -32.80
N THR A 47 17.93 -3.45 -31.66
CA THR A 47 16.81 -4.40 -31.57
C THR A 47 15.48 -3.67 -31.56
N LYS A 48 14.64 -3.90 -32.58
CA LYS A 48 13.29 -3.33 -32.66
C LYS A 48 12.31 -4.09 -31.77
N LEU A 49 11.59 -3.38 -30.90
CA LEU A 49 10.59 -3.97 -30.00
C LEU A 49 9.27 -3.20 -30.14
N ALA A 50 8.21 -3.90 -30.56
CA ALA A 50 6.88 -3.32 -30.69
C ALA A 50 6.15 -3.30 -29.34
N ASP A 51 5.46 -2.19 -29.05
CA ASP A 51 4.61 -2.04 -27.87
C ASP A 51 3.21 -1.56 -28.26
N PRO A 52 2.37 -2.47 -28.80
CA PRO A 52 1.07 -2.11 -29.36
C PRO A 52 0.04 -1.63 -28.32
N TYR A 53 0.36 -1.69 -27.03
CA TYR A 53 -0.54 -1.31 -25.95
C TYR A 53 0.01 -0.17 -25.08
N ARG A 54 1.01 0.57 -25.57
CA ARG A 54 1.59 1.75 -24.91
C ARG A 54 0.53 2.76 -24.42
N TRP A 55 -0.61 2.84 -25.10
CA TRP A 55 -1.73 3.71 -24.70
C TRP A 55 -2.32 3.37 -23.31
N LEU A 56 -2.15 2.14 -22.82
CA LEU A 56 -2.55 1.74 -21.47
C LEU A 56 -1.64 2.31 -20.37
N GLU A 57 -0.47 2.87 -20.71
CA GLU A 57 0.41 3.54 -19.75
C GLU A 57 -0.12 4.91 -19.30
N ASP A 58 -1.13 5.45 -20.00
CA ASP A 58 -1.88 6.63 -19.57
C ASP A 58 -3.16 6.19 -18.82
N PRO A 59 -3.16 6.22 -17.48
CA PRO A 59 -4.31 5.83 -16.66
C PRO A 59 -5.44 6.86 -16.70
N ASP A 60 -5.17 8.09 -17.15
CA ASP A 60 -6.14 9.18 -17.18
C ASP A 60 -6.92 9.24 -18.49
N SER A 61 -6.44 8.58 -19.54
CA SER A 61 -7.16 8.48 -20.82
C SER A 61 -8.51 7.77 -20.67
N ASP A 62 -9.51 8.27 -21.39
CA ASP A 62 -10.84 7.66 -21.43
C ASP A 62 -10.79 6.23 -22.02
N GLU A 63 -9.89 5.98 -22.98
CA GLU A 63 -9.70 4.66 -23.59
C GLU A 63 -9.23 3.63 -22.54
N THR A 64 -8.25 3.98 -21.69
CA THR A 64 -7.77 3.10 -20.61
C THR A 64 -8.84 2.85 -19.57
N LYS A 65 -9.55 3.91 -19.14
CA LYS A 65 -10.65 3.79 -18.15
C LYS A 65 -11.77 2.89 -18.67
N GLU A 66 -12.18 3.06 -19.92
CA GLU A 66 -13.19 2.22 -20.55
C GLU A 66 -12.72 0.77 -20.65
N TYR A 67 -11.47 0.54 -21.04
CA TYR A 67 -10.90 -0.80 -21.16
C TYR A 67 -10.84 -1.51 -19.80
N VAL A 68 -10.38 -0.83 -18.74
CA VAL A 68 -10.40 -1.36 -17.37
C VAL A 68 -11.82 -1.70 -16.93
N SER A 69 -12.80 -0.86 -17.23
CA SER A 69 -14.21 -1.14 -16.93
C SER A 69 -14.72 -2.40 -17.64
N LYS A 70 -14.39 -2.58 -18.93
CA LYS A 70 -14.74 -3.78 -19.70
C LYS A 70 -14.08 -5.04 -19.10
N LEU A 71 -12.82 -4.95 -18.67
CA LEU A 71 -12.14 -6.08 -18.01
C LEU A 71 -12.82 -6.45 -16.68
N ASN A 72 -13.17 -5.45 -15.85
CA ASN A 72 -13.90 -5.67 -14.61
C ASN A 72 -15.29 -6.26 -14.83
N ALA A 73 -15.95 -5.91 -15.93
CA ALA A 73 -17.26 -6.46 -16.32
C ALA A 73 -17.19 -7.93 -16.75
N VAL A 74 -16.02 -8.45 -17.12
CA VAL A 74 -15.80 -9.88 -17.36
C VAL A 74 -15.40 -10.60 -16.08
N SER A 75 -14.43 -10.05 -15.34
CA SER A 75 -13.87 -10.71 -14.16
C SER A 75 -14.85 -10.77 -12.99
N THR A 76 -15.60 -9.70 -12.72
CA THR A 76 -16.50 -9.63 -11.56
C THR A 76 -17.62 -10.67 -11.62
N PRO A 77 -18.40 -10.80 -12.73
CA PRO A 77 -19.42 -11.83 -12.85
C PRO A 77 -18.81 -13.24 -12.80
N PHE A 78 -17.67 -13.46 -13.47
CA PHE A 78 -16.99 -14.76 -13.42
C PHE A 78 -16.66 -15.16 -11.98
N LEU A 79 -16.06 -14.25 -11.20
CA LEU A 79 -15.75 -14.51 -9.79
C LEU A 79 -17.01 -14.72 -8.93
N GLN A 80 -18.12 -14.06 -9.26
CA GLN A 80 -19.43 -14.23 -8.61
C GLN A 80 -20.10 -15.57 -8.95
N THR A 81 -19.75 -16.23 -10.07
CA THR A 81 -20.28 -17.56 -10.40
C THR A 81 -19.79 -18.67 -9.47
N CYS A 82 -18.71 -18.45 -8.71
CA CYS A 82 -18.14 -19.45 -7.82
C CYS A 82 -19.09 -19.75 -6.64
N PRO A 83 -19.68 -20.98 -6.56
CA PRO A 83 -20.68 -21.30 -5.51
C PRO A 83 -20.10 -21.30 -4.09
N ALA A 84 -18.78 -21.39 -3.97
CA ALA A 84 -18.08 -21.37 -2.69
C ALA A 84 -17.70 -19.95 -2.22
N ARG A 85 -17.86 -18.91 -3.05
CA ARG A 85 -17.37 -17.55 -2.76
C ARG A 85 -17.89 -17.00 -1.44
N GLU A 86 -19.21 -17.09 -1.22
CA GLU A 86 -19.84 -16.59 0.01
C GLU A 86 -19.34 -17.36 1.23
N LYS A 87 -19.32 -18.70 1.17
CA LYS A 87 -18.81 -19.55 2.26
C LYS A 87 -17.35 -19.26 2.60
N ILE A 88 -16.52 -19.00 1.59
CA ILE A 88 -15.12 -18.60 1.79
C ILE A 88 -15.07 -17.23 2.46
N GLY A 89 -15.84 -16.26 1.98
CA GLY A 89 -15.89 -14.91 2.56
C GLY A 89 -16.35 -14.91 4.02
N GLU A 90 -17.41 -15.66 4.32
CA GLU A 90 -17.90 -15.88 5.69
C GLU A 90 -16.82 -16.52 6.56
N LYS A 91 -16.19 -17.61 6.09
CA LYS A 91 -15.18 -18.31 6.88
C LYS A 91 -13.93 -17.46 7.12
N LEU A 92 -13.49 -16.71 6.12
CA LEU A 92 -12.39 -15.76 6.28
C LEU A 92 -12.75 -14.66 7.28
N THR A 93 -13.96 -14.11 7.19
CA THR A 93 -14.45 -13.07 8.12
C THR A 93 -14.51 -13.60 9.55
N GLU A 94 -15.06 -14.80 9.75
CA GLU A 94 -15.10 -15.48 11.05
C GLU A 94 -13.69 -15.67 11.63
N LEU A 95 -12.77 -16.22 10.85
CA LEU A 95 -11.40 -16.48 11.29
C LEU A 95 -10.58 -15.20 11.51
N TRP A 96 -10.94 -14.10 10.84
CA TRP A 96 -10.27 -12.81 11.00
C TRP A 96 -10.83 -12.01 12.19
N ASN A 97 -12.05 -12.30 12.66
CA ASN A 97 -12.73 -11.53 13.70
C ASN A 97 -12.29 -11.89 15.12
N TYR A 98 -11.05 -11.54 15.45
CA TYR A 98 -10.48 -11.66 16.79
C TYR A 98 -9.65 -10.42 17.13
N GLU A 99 -9.50 -10.13 18.42
CA GLU A 99 -8.71 -8.98 18.89
C GLU A 99 -7.23 -9.09 18.51
N LYS A 100 -6.67 -7.99 18.02
CA LYS A 100 -5.27 -7.92 17.56
C LYS A 100 -4.57 -6.76 18.26
N PHE A 101 -3.40 -7.05 18.81
CA PHE A 101 -2.55 -6.07 19.49
C PHE A 101 -1.17 -6.04 18.82
N SER A 102 -0.60 -4.85 18.65
CA SER A 102 0.84 -4.73 18.39
C SER A 102 1.64 -4.82 19.69
N ASN A 103 2.95 -4.90 19.54
CA ASN A 103 3.87 -4.71 20.67
C ASN A 103 3.65 -3.32 21.31
N MET A 104 3.64 -3.31 22.64
CA MET A 104 3.63 -2.09 23.45
C MET A 104 4.99 -1.40 23.36
N ARG A 105 5.00 -0.09 23.11
CA ARG A 105 6.21 0.73 23.08
C ARG A 105 6.08 1.89 24.06
N LYS A 106 7.16 2.21 24.77
CA LYS A 106 7.20 3.35 25.71
C LYS A 106 7.76 4.57 25.01
N HIS A 107 7.08 5.71 25.14
CA HIS A 107 7.53 7.02 24.67
C HIS A 107 7.25 8.04 25.78
N GLY A 108 8.29 8.75 26.23
CA GLY A 108 8.21 9.57 27.45
C GLY A 108 7.81 8.72 28.66
N SER A 109 6.79 9.15 29.40
CA SER A 109 6.20 8.40 30.52
C SER A 109 5.12 7.38 30.11
N ARG A 110 4.67 7.41 28.85
CA ARG A 110 3.44 6.73 28.38
C ARG A 110 3.76 5.52 27.50
N TYR A 111 2.74 4.69 27.28
CA TYR A 111 2.84 3.47 26.50
C TYR A 111 1.85 3.49 25.34
N PHE A 112 2.29 3.09 24.16
CA PHE A 112 1.51 3.10 22.93
C PHE A 112 1.48 1.72 22.29
N TYR A 113 0.34 1.37 21.73
CA TYR A 113 0.15 0.13 20.97
C TYR A 113 -0.99 0.30 19.97
N LYS A 114 -0.95 -0.47 18.89
CA LYS A 114 -2.05 -0.57 17.93
C LYS A 114 -3.01 -1.67 18.37
N TYR A 115 -4.30 -1.41 18.25
CA TYR A 115 -5.38 -2.34 18.56
C TYR A 115 -6.36 -2.43 17.40
N ASN A 116 -6.92 -3.62 17.18
CA ASN A 116 -8.06 -3.83 16.28
C ASN A 116 -8.98 -4.86 16.93
N SER A 117 -10.26 -4.52 17.09
CA SER A 117 -11.26 -5.38 17.73
C SER A 117 -11.61 -6.64 16.94
N GLY A 118 -11.20 -6.71 15.67
CA GLY A 118 -11.45 -7.85 14.80
C GLY A 118 -11.45 -7.45 13.34
N LEU A 119 -12.45 -6.66 12.97
CA LEU A 119 -12.79 -6.34 11.58
C LEU A 119 -12.74 -4.83 11.29
N GLN A 120 -12.09 -4.03 12.15
CA GLN A 120 -11.87 -2.61 11.82
C GLN A 120 -10.97 -2.51 10.58
N ASN A 121 -11.27 -1.58 9.67
CA ASN A 121 -10.49 -1.39 8.45
C ASN A 121 -9.02 -1.05 8.76
N GLN A 122 -8.81 -0.17 9.74
CA GLN A 122 -7.50 0.25 10.20
C GLN A 122 -7.31 -0.05 11.69
N HIS A 123 -6.09 -0.39 12.08
CA HIS A 123 -5.73 -0.45 13.49
C HIS A 123 -5.78 0.95 14.12
N VAL A 124 -6.31 1.02 15.33
CA VAL A 124 -6.39 2.24 16.14
C VAL A 124 -5.16 2.33 17.05
N LEU A 125 -4.57 3.52 17.18
CA LEU A 125 -3.48 3.76 18.10
C LEU A 125 -4.05 4.07 19.49
N TYR A 126 -3.68 3.24 20.47
CA TYR A 126 -4.04 3.37 21.87
C TYR A 126 -2.86 3.88 22.69
N MET A 127 -3.18 4.55 23.80
CA MET A 127 -2.24 5.07 24.78
C MET A 127 -2.62 4.61 26.20
N LYS A 128 -1.60 4.34 27.02
CA LYS A 128 -1.72 4.07 28.46
C LYS A 128 -0.79 5.02 29.22
N GLU A 129 -1.25 5.55 30.35
CA GLU A 129 -0.40 6.35 31.25
C GLU A 129 0.59 5.43 32.00
N SER A 130 0.16 4.23 32.40
CA SER A 130 1.00 3.18 32.96
C SER A 130 0.68 1.80 32.38
N LEU A 131 1.54 0.81 32.62
CA LEU A 131 1.29 -0.57 32.16
C LEU A 131 0.06 -1.21 32.81
N GLN A 132 -0.36 -0.73 33.98
CA GLN A 132 -1.48 -1.29 34.75
C GLN A 132 -2.83 -0.65 34.39
N ASP A 133 -2.83 0.52 33.74
CA ASP A 133 -4.07 1.19 33.35
C ASP A 133 -4.76 0.47 32.19
N ASP A 134 -6.01 0.83 31.90
CA ASP A 134 -6.64 0.47 30.64
C ASP A 134 -6.17 1.42 29.53
N GLY A 135 -6.03 0.89 28.32
CA GLY A 135 -5.68 1.71 27.16
C GLY A 135 -6.87 2.56 26.68
N LYS A 136 -6.59 3.79 26.29
CA LYS A 136 -7.55 4.71 25.68
C LYS A 136 -7.17 4.94 24.22
N VAL A 137 -8.17 5.16 23.37
CA VAL A 137 -7.95 5.60 21.99
C VAL A 137 -7.18 6.92 22.04
N PHE A 138 -6.11 7.01 21.25
CA PHE A 138 -5.32 8.23 21.09
C PHE A 138 -5.38 8.76 19.65
N LEU A 139 -5.40 7.86 18.66
CA LEU A 139 -5.60 8.24 17.26
C LEU A 139 -6.29 7.11 16.49
N ASP A 140 -7.48 7.39 15.93
CA ASP A 140 -8.28 6.44 15.18
C ASP A 140 -8.30 6.78 13.67
N PRO A 141 -7.58 6.03 12.82
CA PRO A 141 -7.55 6.27 11.38
C PRO A 141 -8.88 5.99 10.68
N ASN A 142 -9.74 5.16 11.29
CA ASN A 142 -11.06 4.87 10.72
C ASN A 142 -11.98 6.10 10.73
N THR A 143 -11.65 7.14 11.51
CA THR A 143 -12.37 8.42 11.52
C THR A 143 -11.92 9.38 10.42
N LEU A 144 -10.86 9.04 9.68
CA LEU A 144 -10.27 9.90 8.65
C LEU A 144 -10.86 9.66 7.25
N SER A 145 -11.62 8.59 7.06
CA SER A 145 -12.29 8.24 5.79
C SER A 145 -13.46 7.30 6.02
N ASP A 146 -14.57 7.52 5.32
CA ASP A 146 -15.78 6.70 5.43
C ASP A 146 -15.57 5.24 4.98
N ASP A 147 -14.67 5.00 4.04
CA ASP A 147 -14.37 3.68 3.47
C ASP A 147 -13.12 3.02 4.09
N GLY A 148 -12.48 3.67 5.08
CA GLY A 148 -11.26 3.18 5.72
C GLY A 148 -10.01 3.16 4.83
N THR A 149 -10.00 3.88 3.71
CA THR A 149 -8.87 3.91 2.77
C THR A 149 -7.75 4.88 3.17
N VAL A 150 -7.91 5.64 4.26
CA VAL A 150 -6.83 6.43 4.87
C VAL A 150 -6.13 5.61 5.94
N ALA A 151 -4.82 5.40 5.78
CA ALA A 151 -4.01 4.58 6.70
C ALA A 151 -2.89 5.40 7.36
N LEU A 152 -2.52 5.02 8.58
CA LEU A 152 -1.31 5.52 9.24
C LEU A 152 -0.08 4.76 8.73
N THR A 153 0.80 5.47 8.02
CA THR A 153 2.00 4.90 7.40
C THR A 153 3.28 5.21 8.16
N ALA A 154 3.30 6.27 8.98
CA ALA A 154 4.43 6.62 9.83
C ALA A 154 3.95 7.08 11.21
N LEU A 155 4.72 6.73 12.25
CA LEU A 155 4.57 7.23 13.61
C LEU A 155 5.98 7.52 14.15
N SER A 156 6.24 8.78 14.51
CA SER A 156 7.51 9.19 15.10
C SER A 156 7.27 10.13 16.27
N PHE A 157 7.68 9.68 17.45
CA PHE A 157 7.52 10.39 18.71
C PHE A 157 8.75 11.26 18.97
N SER A 158 8.55 12.46 19.51
CA SER A 158 9.65 13.28 20.02
C SER A 158 10.41 12.56 21.14
N HIS A 159 11.64 13.01 21.42
CA HIS A 159 12.51 12.37 22.40
C HIS A 159 11.96 12.44 23.83
N ASP A 160 11.23 13.50 24.16
CA ASP A 160 10.53 13.65 25.43
C ASP A 160 9.18 12.90 25.48
N GLY A 161 8.65 12.47 24.34
CA GLY A 161 7.36 11.79 24.22
C GLY A 161 6.14 12.71 24.32
N GLU A 162 6.31 14.02 24.15
CA GLU A 162 5.24 15.01 24.24
C GLU A 162 4.65 15.41 22.86
N LEU A 163 5.26 14.96 21.76
CA LEU A 163 4.81 15.22 20.39
C LEU A 163 4.80 13.93 19.55
N LEU A 164 3.81 13.84 18.67
CA LEU A 164 3.73 12.81 17.63
C LEU A 164 3.72 13.47 16.25
N ALA A 165 4.66 13.07 15.39
CA ALA A 165 4.55 13.21 13.95
C ALA A 165 3.94 11.92 13.38
N TYR A 166 2.83 12.03 12.64
CA TYR A 166 2.17 10.88 12.04
C TYR A 166 1.92 11.09 10.54
N GLY A 167 2.25 10.07 9.76
CA GLY A 167 2.03 10.04 8.31
C GLY A 167 0.70 9.40 7.97
N ILE A 168 -0.06 10.05 7.09
CA ILE A 168 -1.27 9.51 6.47
C ILE A 168 -1.05 9.28 4.98
N SER A 169 -1.55 8.16 4.48
CA SER A 169 -1.61 7.84 3.06
C SER A 169 -3.04 7.49 2.69
N GLU A 170 -3.48 7.98 1.53
CA GLU A 170 -4.85 7.81 1.05
C GLU A 170 -4.88 6.77 -0.08
N ARG A 171 -5.89 5.89 -0.05
CA ARG A 171 -6.17 4.91 -1.13
C ARG A 171 -4.98 4.01 -1.48
N GLY A 172 -4.10 3.75 -0.50
CA GLY A 172 -2.92 2.90 -0.67
C GLY A 172 -1.78 3.54 -1.49
N SER A 173 -1.82 4.85 -1.72
CA SER A 173 -0.72 5.59 -2.36
C SER A 173 0.53 5.56 -1.47
N ASP A 174 1.71 5.46 -2.10
CA ASP A 174 3.00 5.64 -1.41
C ASP A 174 3.24 7.09 -0.96
N TRP A 175 2.45 8.04 -1.45
CA TRP A 175 2.53 9.43 -1.01
C TRP A 175 2.03 9.57 0.42
N VAL A 176 2.74 10.38 1.20
CA VAL A 176 2.49 10.61 2.62
C VAL A 176 2.28 12.10 2.84
N THR A 177 1.24 12.42 3.61
CA THR A 177 1.13 13.71 4.29
C THR A 177 1.44 13.50 5.76
N VAL A 178 2.38 14.27 6.32
CA VAL A 178 2.70 14.22 7.75
C VAL A 178 2.00 15.36 8.47
N LYS A 179 1.39 15.03 9.61
CA LYS A 179 0.77 15.97 10.55
C LYS A 179 1.40 15.78 11.93
N PHE A 180 1.22 16.78 12.79
CA PHE A 180 1.78 16.77 14.14
C PHE A 180 0.69 17.00 15.18
N MET A 181 0.85 16.39 16.35
CA MET A 181 -0.06 16.58 17.48
C MET A 181 0.66 16.46 18.81
N LYS A 182 0.10 17.12 19.84
CA LYS A 182 0.59 17.02 21.22
C LYS A 182 0.09 15.75 21.91
N ILE A 183 0.94 15.20 22.76
CA ILE A 183 0.65 14.10 23.66
C ILE A 183 0.60 14.67 25.09
N PRO A 184 -0.38 14.34 25.93
CA PRO A 184 -1.54 13.48 25.68
C PRO A 184 -2.78 14.27 25.24
N SER A 185 -2.68 15.59 25.05
CA SER A 185 -3.87 16.44 24.85
C SER A 185 -4.58 16.25 23.53
N GLU A 186 -3.95 15.55 22.58
CA GLU A 186 -4.45 15.31 21.21
C GLU A 186 -4.63 16.59 20.37
N GLU A 187 -4.14 17.72 20.88
CA GLU A 187 -4.14 19.01 20.18
C GLU A 187 -3.34 18.90 18.89
N GLN A 188 -4.02 19.10 17.76
CA GLN A 188 -3.38 19.13 16.44
C GLN A 188 -2.57 20.41 16.29
N LEU A 189 -1.34 20.27 15.81
CA LEU A 189 -0.50 21.40 15.44
C LEU A 189 -0.81 21.82 13.98
N PRO A 190 -0.60 23.10 13.63
CA PRO A 190 -0.86 23.59 12.28
C PRO A 190 0.10 23.03 11.22
N ASP A 191 1.26 22.54 11.64
CA ASP A 191 2.32 21.98 10.81
C ASP A 191 1.83 20.81 9.94
N LYS A 192 2.16 20.89 8.64
CA LYS A 192 1.79 19.89 7.65
C LYS A 192 2.88 19.75 6.60
N LEU A 193 3.37 18.53 6.40
CA LEU A 193 4.35 18.23 5.35
C LEU A 193 3.70 17.40 4.25
N VAL A 194 3.80 17.85 3.00
CA VAL A 194 3.26 17.15 1.82
C VAL A 194 4.35 16.74 0.84
N LYS A 195 4.01 15.85 -0.10
CA LYS A 195 4.94 15.26 -1.10
C LYS A 195 6.06 14.42 -0.48
N LEU A 196 5.80 13.84 0.68
CA LEU A 196 6.70 12.87 1.30
C LEU A 196 6.45 11.51 0.65
N ARG A 197 7.51 10.77 0.37
CA ARG A 197 7.46 9.39 -0.15
C ARG A 197 8.80 8.74 0.16
N TYR A 198 8.78 7.46 0.55
CA TYR A 198 10.00 6.74 0.97
C TYR A 198 10.80 7.49 2.05
N THR A 199 10.10 8.05 3.04
CA THR A 199 10.69 8.89 4.09
C THR A 199 10.83 8.16 5.41
N THR A 200 11.86 8.54 6.18
CA THR A 200 11.91 8.35 7.63
C THR A 200 11.63 9.67 8.31
N LEU A 201 11.01 9.64 9.50
CA LEU A 201 10.71 10.82 10.31
C LEU A 201 11.60 10.80 11.56
N SER A 202 12.63 11.66 11.60
CA SER A 202 13.65 11.62 12.66
C SER A 202 13.73 12.94 13.43
N TRP A 203 13.24 12.94 14.67
CA TRP A 203 13.26 14.11 15.54
C TRP A 203 14.68 14.49 15.96
N THR A 204 14.97 15.78 16.03
CA THR A 204 16.14 16.27 16.75
C THR A 204 15.98 16.06 18.25
N ILE A 205 17.10 15.88 18.96
CA ILE A 205 17.12 15.62 20.41
C ILE A 205 16.49 16.78 21.21
N ASP A 206 16.55 18.00 20.67
CA ASP A 206 15.95 19.19 21.27
C ASP A 206 14.44 19.33 21.00
N ASN A 207 13.83 18.36 20.31
CA ASN A 207 12.40 18.29 19.96
C ASN A 207 11.87 19.49 19.18
N LYS A 208 12.74 20.29 18.55
CA LYS A 208 12.33 21.48 17.80
C LYS A 208 11.91 21.20 16.36
N GLY A 209 12.25 20.04 15.84
CA GLY A 209 12.01 19.75 14.44
C GLY A 209 12.35 18.32 14.05
N ILE A 210 12.12 18.02 12.77
CA ILE A 210 12.23 16.67 12.23
C ILE A 210 12.95 16.67 10.89
N PHE A 211 13.85 15.70 10.72
CA PHE A 211 14.40 15.37 9.41
C PHE A 211 13.44 14.44 8.67
N TYR A 212 13.25 14.74 7.39
CA TYR A 212 12.40 13.96 6.49
C TYR A 212 12.87 14.09 5.04
N THR A 213 12.42 13.19 4.18
CA THR A 213 12.74 13.23 2.75
C THR A 213 11.49 13.41 1.90
N MET A 214 11.61 14.12 0.78
CA MET A 214 10.48 14.42 -0.10
C MET A 214 10.92 14.61 -1.56
N PHE A 215 9.93 14.63 -2.45
CA PHE A 215 10.09 14.96 -3.88
C PHE A 215 9.46 16.33 -4.17
N PRO A 216 10.17 17.45 -3.95
CA PRO A 216 9.58 18.79 -4.03
C PRO A 216 9.09 19.14 -5.44
N GLU A 217 9.82 18.66 -6.44
CA GLU A 217 9.65 18.97 -7.86
C GLU A 217 8.63 18.05 -8.56
N HIS A 218 8.05 17.07 -7.85
CA HIS A 218 7.02 16.22 -8.44
C HIS A 218 5.82 17.08 -8.89
N LYS A 219 5.57 17.06 -10.21
CA LYS A 219 4.63 17.97 -10.88
C LYS A 219 3.20 17.46 -10.90
N SER A 220 3.00 16.14 -10.94
CA SER A 220 1.68 15.54 -10.87
C SER A 220 1.13 15.58 -9.44
N GLU A 221 -0.19 15.41 -9.33
CA GLU A 221 -0.84 15.27 -8.04
C GLU A 221 -0.28 14.04 -7.29
N ALA A 222 0.03 14.23 -6.01
CA ALA A 222 0.58 13.22 -5.13
C ALA A 222 -0.49 12.22 -4.63
N VAL A 223 -1.31 11.72 -5.55
CA VAL A 223 -2.52 10.91 -5.26
C VAL A 223 -2.39 9.44 -5.68
N GLY A 224 -1.24 9.05 -6.26
CA GLY A 224 -0.86 7.65 -6.49
C GLY A 224 -1.25 7.05 -7.85
N THR A 225 -2.02 7.77 -8.67
CA THR A 225 -2.41 7.33 -10.02
C THR A 225 -1.39 7.69 -11.09
N SER A 226 -0.56 8.71 -10.85
CA SER A 226 0.47 9.16 -11.80
C SER A 226 1.56 8.10 -12.01
N THR A 227 1.92 7.90 -13.28
CA THR A 227 3.07 7.09 -13.71
C THR A 227 4.35 7.93 -13.84
N ALA A 228 4.30 9.22 -13.51
CA ALA A 228 5.45 10.11 -13.57
C ALA A 228 6.55 9.61 -12.65
N LYS A 229 7.77 9.60 -13.19
CA LYS A 229 8.96 9.22 -12.44
C LYS A 229 9.20 10.18 -11.28
N ASN A 230 9.56 9.62 -10.13
CA ASN A 230 9.98 10.41 -8.97
C ASN A 230 11.49 10.64 -9.06
N GLU A 231 11.89 11.90 -9.17
CA GLU A 231 13.28 12.31 -9.34
C GLU A 231 13.63 13.42 -8.35
N PHE A 232 14.92 13.52 -8.03
CA PHE A 232 15.46 14.51 -7.09
C PHE A 232 14.87 14.34 -5.69
N HIS A 233 15.07 13.16 -5.08
CA HIS A 233 14.75 12.94 -3.66
C HIS A 233 15.68 13.81 -2.80
N LYS A 234 15.11 14.61 -1.89
CA LYS A 234 15.88 15.56 -1.06
C LYS A 234 15.58 15.37 0.42
N LEU A 235 16.59 15.61 1.25
CA LEU A 235 16.51 15.59 2.71
C LEU A 235 16.31 17.02 3.22
N PHE A 236 15.24 17.22 3.98
CA PHE A 236 14.89 18.48 4.60
C PHE A 236 14.85 18.35 6.13
N TYR A 237 14.99 19.50 6.79
CA TYR A 237 14.69 19.66 8.20
C TYR A 237 13.55 20.68 8.35
N HIS A 238 12.48 20.22 8.97
CA HIS A 238 11.33 21.04 9.33
C HIS A 238 11.46 21.54 10.77
N VAL A 239 11.30 22.84 10.99
CA VAL A 239 11.22 23.44 12.32
C VAL A 239 9.74 23.57 12.70
N LEU A 240 9.36 23.08 13.88
CA LEU A 240 7.98 23.20 14.32
C LEU A 240 7.54 24.66 14.46
N GLY A 241 6.32 24.91 14.01
CA GLY A 241 5.67 26.22 13.98
C GLY A 241 5.98 27.04 12.73
N THR A 242 6.72 26.51 11.76
CA THR A 242 7.01 27.19 10.48
C THR A 242 6.22 26.58 9.32
N ASP A 243 6.08 27.31 8.22
CA ASP A 243 5.52 26.72 7.00
C ASP A 243 6.51 25.74 6.35
N GLN A 244 6.01 24.70 5.65
CA GLN A 244 6.89 23.75 4.94
C GLN A 244 7.81 24.44 3.92
N SER A 245 7.40 25.58 3.36
CA SER A 245 8.23 26.36 2.43
C SER A 245 9.47 26.98 3.08
N GLU A 246 9.52 27.03 4.42
CA GLU A 246 10.66 27.51 5.21
C GLU A 246 11.63 26.38 5.57
N ASP A 247 11.33 25.13 5.19
CA ASP A 247 12.13 23.97 5.56
C ASP A 247 13.54 24.03 4.96
N ILE A 248 14.50 23.62 5.78
CA ILE A 248 15.92 23.73 5.47
C ILE A 248 16.34 22.53 4.64
N LEU A 249 16.76 22.77 3.39
CA LEU A 249 17.41 21.75 2.57
C LEU A 249 18.73 21.32 3.23
N CYS A 250 18.78 20.09 3.71
CA CYS A 250 19.95 19.53 4.39
C CYS A 250 20.88 18.82 3.42
N PHE A 251 20.33 18.10 2.44
CA PHE A 251 21.11 17.32 1.49
C PHE A 251 20.34 17.02 0.20
N ASP A 252 21.01 17.06 -0.95
CA ASP A 252 20.48 16.65 -2.25
C ASP A 252 21.57 16.13 -3.21
N PHE A 253 21.12 15.49 -4.31
CA PHE A 253 21.96 15.02 -5.41
C PHE A 253 21.56 15.71 -6.73
N PRO A 254 21.91 16.98 -6.95
CA PRO A 254 21.38 17.76 -8.08
C PRO A 254 21.82 17.23 -9.45
N GLU A 255 22.98 16.57 -9.52
CA GLU A 255 23.51 15.97 -10.76
C GLU A 255 22.99 14.54 -11.00
N ASN A 256 22.32 13.92 -10.01
CA ASN A 256 21.90 12.52 -10.07
C ASN A 256 20.42 12.39 -9.69
N ALA A 257 19.54 12.69 -10.65
CA ALA A 257 18.07 12.70 -10.49
C ALA A 257 17.48 11.39 -9.93
N ASN A 258 18.16 10.26 -10.15
CA ASN A 258 17.69 8.92 -9.77
C ASN A 258 18.13 8.47 -8.36
N TYR A 259 19.00 9.23 -7.69
CA TYR A 259 19.48 8.83 -6.37
C TYR A 259 18.39 9.08 -5.33
N MET A 260 18.20 8.10 -4.47
CA MET A 260 17.26 8.14 -3.35
C MET A 260 18.04 7.97 -2.04
N MET A 261 17.66 8.74 -1.03
CA MET A 261 18.05 8.58 0.36
C MET A 261 17.09 7.69 1.14
#